data_AF-A0A2V7RQ90-F1
#
_entry.id   AF-A0A2V7RQ90-F1
#
_cell.length_a   1.000
_cell.length_b   1.000
_cell.length_c   1.000
_cell.angle_alpha   90.00
_cell.angle_beta   90.00
_cell.angle_gamma   90.00
#
_symmetry.space_group_name_H-M   'P 1'
#
loop_
_entity.id
_entity.type
_entity.pdbx_description
1 polymer ?
#
loop_
_entity_poly.entity_id
_entity_poly.type
_entity_poly.pdbx_seq_one_letter_code
_entity_poly.pdbx_strand_id
1 'polypeptide(L)'
;MAGIIAGGLLGVLGVPAFGAIHALAIVPIWERLAHGVLFAAPSGALLGWSFVELTRAARAPSTSVLTWGFGLLVWLTLLPSVILANVLRMMGVSAAARDRGDVVAVAMTALAALAFAHHLAVGWKAKVSFAVATCGLLAASAGPIPVINSRRARALFLGVSALWFGAGALLPFCVRFVGRFASVSHRSGVEVPTSVPPVP
;
A
#
# COMPACT_ATOMS: atom_id res chain seq x y z
N MET A 1 -0.37 4.25 15.37
CA MET A 1 0.98 4.70 15.00
C MET A 1 1.84 3.60 14.41
N ALA A 2 2.00 2.43 15.04
CA ALA A 2 2.80 1.32 14.46
C ALA A 2 2.41 0.94 13.02
N GLY A 3 1.12 0.89 12.70
CA GLY A 3 0.60 0.69 11.33
C GLY A 3 1.14 1.69 10.31
N ILE A 4 0.95 2.97 10.60
CA ILE A 4 1.39 4.11 9.76
C ILE A 4 2.91 4.08 9.54
N ILE A 5 3.68 3.86 10.60
CA ILE A 5 5.16 3.83 10.52
C ILE A 5 5.63 2.65 9.67
N ALA A 6 5.13 1.44 9.99
CA ALA A 6 5.49 0.23 9.25
C ALA A 6 5.12 0.34 7.76
N GLY A 7 3.91 0.85 7.48
CA GLY A 7 3.44 1.10 6.13
C GLY A 7 4.30 2.13 5.40
N GLY A 8 4.61 3.26 6.03
CA GLY A 8 5.44 4.30 5.44
C GLY A 8 6.85 3.80 5.10
N LEU A 9 7.49 3.07 6.03
CA LEU A 9 8.79 2.45 5.80
C LEU A 9 8.74 1.45 4.64
N LEU A 10 7.70 0.61 4.60
CA LEU A 10 7.54 -0.36 3.53
C LEU A 10 7.29 0.31 2.17
N GLY A 11 6.57 1.44 2.15
CA GLY A 11 6.41 2.29 0.98
C GLY A 11 7.75 2.80 0.45
N VAL A 12 8.59 3.36 1.33
CA VAL A 12 9.95 3.83 0.97
C VAL A 12 10.81 2.69 0.43
N LEU A 13 10.79 1.51 1.08
CA LEU A 13 11.53 0.32 0.63
C LEU A 13 10.98 -0.25 -0.69
N GLY A 14 9.71 -0.03 -0.99
CA GLY A 14 9.10 -0.42 -2.26
C GLY A 14 9.67 0.34 -3.46
N VAL A 15 10.18 1.57 -3.27
CA VAL A 15 10.76 2.38 -4.35
C VAL A 15 12.01 1.74 -4.97
N PRO A 16 13.08 1.40 -4.21
CA PRO A 16 14.24 0.75 -4.77
C PRO A 16 13.91 -0.65 -5.32
N ALA A 17 12.99 -1.39 -4.69
CA ALA A 17 12.53 -2.69 -5.20
C ALA A 17 11.83 -2.55 -6.56
N PHE A 18 10.95 -1.56 -6.73
CA PHE A 18 10.33 -1.24 -8.02
C PHE A 18 11.39 -0.81 -9.04
N GLY A 19 12.34 0.04 -8.65
CA GLY A 19 13.47 0.43 -9.47
C GLY A 19 14.30 -0.75 -9.99
N ALA A 20 14.62 -1.70 -9.11
CA ALA A 20 15.35 -2.92 -9.45
C ALA A 20 14.55 -3.80 -10.42
N ILE A 21 13.26 -4.03 -10.18
CA ILE A 21 12.39 -4.78 -11.11
C ILE A 21 12.38 -4.11 -12.48
N HIS A 22 12.27 -2.78 -12.51
CA HIS A 22 12.23 -2.01 -13.75
C HIS A 22 13.56 -2.07 -14.52
N ALA A 23 14.69 -1.99 -13.80
CA ALA A 23 16.03 -2.13 -14.35
C ALA A 23 16.28 -3.53 -14.95
N LEU A 24 15.77 -4.58 -14.30
CA LEU A 24 15.88 -5.96 -14.77
C LEU A 24 14.94 -6.27 -15.95
N ALA A 25 13.73 -5.70 -15.97
CA ALA A 25 12.70 -6.03 -16.96
C ALA A 25 12.74 -5.18 -18.24
N ILE A 26 13.08 -3.88 -18.14
CA ILE A 26 13.02 -2.93 -19.25
C ILE A 26 14.29 -2.08 -19.32
N VAL A 27 14.39 -1.05 -18.46
CA VAL A 27 15.50 -0.09 -18.39
C VAL A 27 15.59 0.50 -16.98
N PRO A 28 16.78 0.93 -16.54
CA PRO A 28 16.94 1.67 -15.29
C PRO A 28 16.16 2.99 -15.30
N ILE A 29 15.43 3.28 -14.23
CA ILE A 29 14.60 4.51 -14.10
C ILE A 29 14.95 5.32 -12.84
N TRP A 30 16.19 5.24 -12.37
CA TRP A 30 16.63 5.80 -11.08
C TRP A 30 16.28 7.28 -10.91
N GLU A 31 16.45 8.10 -11.95
CA GLU A 31 16.11 9.53 -11.93
C GLU A 31 14.60 9.79 -11.77
N ARG A 32 13.76 8.90 -12.31
CA ARG A 32 12.30 8.98 -12.18
C ARG A 32 11.81 8.51 -10.81
N LEU A 33 12.58 7.65 -10.12
CA LEU A 33 12.21 7.14 -8.80
C LEU A 33 12.25 8.21 -7.71
N ALA A 34 13.11 9.23 -7.84
CA ALA A 34 13.21 10.32 -6.87
C ALA A 34 11.86 11.00 -6.62
N HIS A 35 11.10 11.22 -7.70
CA HIS A 35 9.75 11.78 -7.63
C HIS A 35 8.74 10.79 -7.02
N GLY A 36 8.94 9.49 -7.23
CA GLY A 36 8.10 8.43 -6.67
C GLY A 36 8.20 8.30 -5.15
N VAL A 37 9.36 8.64 -4.55
CA VAL A 37 9.55 8.60 -3.08
C VAL A 37 8.56 9.49 -2.35
N LEU A 38 8.24 10.67 -2.91
CA LEU A 38 7.30 11.63 -2.32
C LEU A 38 5.91 11.04 -2.10
N PHE A 39 5.49 10.13 -2.98
CA PHE A 39 4.18 9.48 -2.90
C PHE A 39 4.25 8.10 -2.23
N ALA A 40 5.41 7.46 -2.24
CA ALA A 40 5.59 6.12 -1.67
C ALA A 40 5.39 6.08 -0.16
N ALA A 41 5.98 7.03 0.58
CA ALA A 41 5.84 7.07 2.05
C ALA A 41 4.37 7.34 2.49
N PRO A 42 3.67 8.36 1.97
CA PRO A 42 2.26 8.57 2.28
C PRO A 42 1.36 7.39 1.90
N SER A 43 1.51 6.81 0.72
CA SER A 43 0.67 5.68 0.29
C SER A 43 0.93 4.42 1.12
N GLY A 44 2.20 4.15 1.46
CA GLY A 44 2.55 3.11 2.41
C GLY A 44 1.91 3.35 3.78
N ALA A 45 1.98 4.58 4.30
CA ALA A 45 1.36 4.95 5.57
C ALA A 45 -0.17 4.76 5.57
N LEU A 46 -0.85 5.11 4.47
CA LEU A 46 -2.28 4.87 4.30
C LEU A 46 -2.63 3.39 4.31
N LEU A 47 -1.85 2.54 3.62
CA LEU A 47 -2.02 1.08 3.66
C LEU A 47 -1.83 0.53 5.08
N GLY A 48 -0.80 1.01 5.78
CA GLY A 48 -0.52 0.66 7.18
C GLY A 48 -1.65 1.07 8.13
N TRP A 49 -2.23 2.25 7.94
CA TRP A 49 -3.41 2.69 8.67
C TRP A 49 -4.63 1.84 8.37
N SER A 50 -4.94 1.62 7.09
CA SER A 50 -6.07 0.81 6.64
C SER A 50 -6.01 -0.62 7.18
N PHE A 51 -4.84 -1.25 7.15
CA PHE A 51 -4.62 -2.57 7.71
C PHE A 51 -4.99 -2.63 9.20
N VAL A 52 -4.59 -1.62 10.00
CA VAL A 52 -4.92 -1.54 11.42
C VAL A 52 -6.43 -1.34 11.64
N GLU A 53 -7.10 -0.51 10.84
CA GLU A 53 -8.55 -0.31 10.96
C GLU A 53 -9.34 -1.56 10.55
N LEU A 54 -8.94 -2.24 9.47
CA LEU A 54 -9.57 -3.48 9.02
C LEU A 54 -9.39 -4.62 10.04
N THR A 55 -8.19 -4.79 10.58
CA THR A 55 -7.92 -5.81 11.60
C THR A 55 -8.65 -5.54 12.91
N ARG A 56 -8.83 -4.28 13.31
CA ARG A 56 -9.65 -3.91 14.48
C ARG A 56 -11.14 -4.13 14.25
N ALA A 57 -11.62 -3.87 13.04
CA ALA A 57 -13.04 -3.97 12.71
C ALA A 57 -13.49 -5.42 12.43
N ALA A 58 -12.60 -6.27 11.92
CA ALA A 58 -12.86 -7.68 11.73
C ALA A 58 -12.90 -8.39 13.09
N ARG A 59 -14.10 -8.60 13.63
CA ARG A 59 -14.35 -9.32 14.92
C ARG A 59 -13.97 -10.81 14.88
N ALA A 60 -13.24 -11.29 13.86
CA ALA A 60 -13.04 -12.71 13.58
C ALA A 60 -11.70 -13.26 14.14
N PRO A 61 -11.69 -14.49 14.68
CA PRO A 61 -10.51 -15.10 15.33
C PRO A 61 -9.37 -15.51 14.38
N SER A 62 -9.51 -15.41 13.05
CA SER A 62 -8.41 -15.67 12.11
C SER A 62 -7.83 -14.37 11.53
N THR A 63 -7.18 -13.60 12.39
CA THR A 63 -6.28 -12.49 11.98
C THR A 63 -5.30 -12.91 10.87
N SER A 64 -5.01 -14.21 10.73
CA SER A 64 -4.22 -14.81 9.64
C SER A 64 -4.78 -14.57 8.23
N VAL A 65 -6.10 -14.62 8.00
CA VAL A 65 -6.68 -14.43 6.65
C VAL A 65 -6.49 -12.99 6.18
N LEU A 66 -6.73 -12.02 7.05
CA LEU A 66 -6.43 -10.61 6.75
C LEU A 66 -4.94 -10.34 6.69
N THR A 67 -4.11 -11.05 7.45
CA THR A 67 -2.64 -10.94 7.39
C THR A 67 -2.13 -11.34 5.99
N TRP A 68 -2.54 -12.50 5.47
CA TRP A 68 -2.07 -12.97 4.16
C TRP A 68 -2.87 -12.40 2.98
N GLY A 69 -4.17 -12.15 3.19
CA GLY A 69 -5.09 -11.70 2.17
C GLY A 69 -5.12 -10.19 1.96
N PHE A 70 -4.52 -9.37 2.82
CA PHE A 70 -4.54 -7.91 2.65
C PHE A 70 -3.89 -7.46 1.33
N GLY A 71 -2.71 -7.99 1.00
CA GLY A 71 -2.05 -7.69 -0.28
C GLY A 71 -2.88 -8.10 -1.48
N LEU A 72 -3.56 -9.26 -1.40
CA LEU A 72 -4.48 -9.71 -2.45
C LEU A 72 -5.68 -8.77 -2.58
N LEU A 73 -6.31 -8.38 -1.46
CA LEU A 73 -7.45 -7.46 -1.45
C LEU A 73 -7.08 -6.12 -2.07
N VAL A 74 -5.94 -5.55 -1.68
CA VAL A 74 -5.42 -4.31 -2.28
C VAL A 74 -5.23 -4.50 -3.79
N TRP A 75 -4.56 -5.57 -4.22
CA TRP A 75 -4.34 -5.82 -5.64
C TRP A 75 -5.66 -5.97 -6.43
N LEU A 76 -6.63 -6.70 -5.89
CA LEU A 76 -7.95 -6.88 -6.50
C LEU A 76 -8.73 -5.56 -6.63
N THR A 77 -8.56 -4.61 -5.71
CA THR A 77 -9.21 -3.29 -5.83
C THR A 77 -8.65 -2.43 -6.96
N LEU A 78 -7.39 -2.65 -7.34
CA LEU A 78 -6.72 -1.90 -8.40
C LEU A 78 -6.98 -2.49 -9.79
N LEU A 79 -7.32 -3.78 -9.88
CA LEU A 79 -7.55 -4.48 -11.15
C LEU A 79 -8.50 -3.75 -12.10
N PRO A 80 -9.69 -3.28 -11.67
CA PRO A 80 -10.63 -2.63 -12.59
C PRO A 80 -10.02 -1.38 -13.24
N SER A 81 -9.27 -0.60 -12.47
CA SER A 81 -8.58 0.61 -12.92
C SER A 81 -7.42 0.30 -13.87
N VAL A 82 -6.66 -0.76 -13.59
CA VAL A 82 -5.62 -1.28 -14.49
C VAL A 82 -6.20 -1.75 -15.82
N ILE A 83 -7.33 -2.48 -15.79
CA ILE A 83 -8.01 -2.97 -16.98
C ILE A 83 -8.49 -1.78 -17.82
N LEU A 84 -9.15 -0.80 -17.19
CA LEU A 84 -9.60 0.41 -17.86
C LEU A 84 -8.44 1.15 -18.54
N ALA A 85 -7.34 1.38 -17.81
CA ALA A 85 -6.17 2.05 -18.35
C ALA A 85 -5.57 1.32 -19.56
N ASN A 86 -5.55 -0.02 -19.55
CA ASN A 86 -5.10 -0.83 -20.69
C ASN A 86 -6.06 -0.71 -21.88
N VAL A 87 -7.36 -0.81 -21.65
CA VAL A 87 -8.40 -0.71 -22.70
C VAL A 87 -8.36 0.66 -23.37
N LEU A 88 -8.32 1.76 -22.62
CA LEU A 88 -8.23 3.12 -23.16
C LEU A 88 -6.99 3.30 -24.05
N ARG A 89 -5.86 2.69 -23.66
CA ARG A 89 -4.62 2.76 -24.46
C ARG A 89 -4.69 1.90 -25.71
N MET A 90 -5.30 0.72 -25.65
CA MET A 90 -5.54 -0.13 -26.81
C MET A 90 -6.46 0.53 -27.83
N MET A 91 -7.43 1.33 -27.38
CA MET A 91 -8.32 2.10 -28.26
C MET A 91 -7.68 3.39 -28.81
N GLY A 92 -6.41 3.67 -28.50
CA GLY A 92 -5.71 4.86 -28.99
C GLY A 92 -6.24 6.18 -28.41
N VAL A 93 -6.95 6.14 -27.27
CA VAL A 93 -7.51 7.34 -26.63
C VAL A 93 -6.38 8.34 -26.33
N SER A 94 -6.59 9.61 -26.71
CA SER A 94 -5.60 10.68 -26.57
C SER A 94 -5.23 10.94 -25.11
N ALA A 95 -4.05 11.54 -24.86
CA ALA A 95 -3.59 11.84 -23.50
C ALA A 95 -4.59 12.70 -22.71
N ALA A 96 -5.15 13.75 -23.31
CA ALA A 96 -6.15 14.61 -22.66
C ALA A 96 -7.46 13.88 -22.30
N ALA A 97 -7.85 12.85 -23.07
CA ALA A 97 -9.00 12.01 -22.74
C ALA A 97 -8.66 10.95 -21.67
N ARG A 98 -7.39 10.60 -21.49
CA ARG A 98 -6.92 9.72 -20.40
C ARG A 98 -7.00 10.42 -19.04
N ASP A 99 -6.84 11.73 -18.97
CA ASP A 99 -7.01 12.49 -17.71
C ASP A 99 -8.42 12.30 -17.12
N ARG A 100 -9.46 12.26 -17.98
CA ARG A 100 -10.82 11.89 -17.56
C ARG A 100 -10.93 10.42 -17.17
N GLY A 101 -10.18 9.56 -17.84
CA GLY A 101 -10.05 8.14 -17.52
C GLY A 101 -9.45 7.89 -16.13
N ASP A 102 -8.56 8.76 -15.66
CA ASP A 102 -7.94 8.65 -14.33
C ASP A 102 -8.96 8.92 -13.22
N VAL A 103 -9.87 9.87 -13.41
CA VAL A 103 -10.99 10.10 -12.47
C VAL A 103 -11.88 8.86 -12.38
N VAL A 104 -12.20 8.24 -13.52
CA VAL A 104 -12.98 7.00 -13.56
C VAL A 104 -12.21 5.86 -12.90
N ALA A 105 -10.90 5.75 -13.13
CA ALA A 105 -10.04 4.76 -12.50
C ALA A 105 -10.03 4.91 -10.97
N VAL A 106 -9.93 6.13 -10.45
CA VAL A 106 -10.02 6.39 -9.00
C VAL A 106 -11.40 5.98 -8.46
N ALA A 107 -12.48 6.35 -9.15
CA ALA A 107 -13.84 5.98 -8.76
C ALA A 107 -14.02 4.45 -8.74
N MET A 108 -13.53 3.72 -9.75
CA MET A 108 -13.58 2.27 -9.80
C MET A 108 -12.79 1.62 -8.64
N THR A 109 -11.59 2.12 -8.34
CA THR A 109 -10.79 1.63 -7.21
C THR A 109 -11.51 1.87 -5.88
N ALA A 110 -12.07 3.07 -5.69
CA ALA A 110 -12.82 3.40 -4.48
C ALA A 110 -14.05 2.49 -4.30
N LEU A 111 -14.84 2.31 -5.37
CA LEU A 111 -16.03 1.45 -5.35
C LEU A 111 -15.66 -0.02 -5.10
N ALA A 112 -14.61 -0.53 -5.73
CA ALA A 112 -14.12 -1.89 -5.49
C ALA A 112 -13.69 -2.07 -4.03
N ALA A 113 -12.93 -1.12 -3.48
CA ALA A 113 -12.50 -1.16 -2.08
C ALA A 113 -13.69 -1.12 -1.10
N LEU A 114 -14.67 -0.25 -1.35
CA LEU A 114 -15.90 -0.20 -0.56
C LEU A 114 -16.69 -1.50 -0.66
N ALA A 115 -16.79 -2.12 -1.84
CA ALA A 115 -17.48 -3.39 -2.04
C ALA A 115 -16.80 -4.53 -1.28
N PHE A 116 -15.47 -4.69 -1.40
CA PHE A 116 -14.73 -5.69 -0.64
C PHE A 116 -14.85 -5.47 0.86
N ALA A 117 -14.68 -4.23 1.34
CA ALA A 117 -14.84 -3.92 2.76
C ALA A 117 -16.28 -4.10 3.24
N HIS A 118 -17.29 -3.92 2.38
CA HIS A 118 -18.67 -4.26 2.69
C HIS A 118 -18.84 -5.78 2.89
N HIS A 119 -18.28 -6.60 2.00
CA HIS A 119 -18.30 -8.06 2.13
C HIS A 119 -17.57 -8.58 3.38
N LEU A 120 -16.56 -7.85 3.87
CA LEU A 120 -15.90 -8.15 5.14
C LEU A 120 -16.72 -7.76 6.38
N ALA A 121 -17.93 -7.21 6.21
CA ALA A 121 -18.84 -6.78 7.28
C ALA A 121 -18.19 -5.84 8.32
N VAL A 122 -17.22 -5.02 7.88
CA VAL A 122 -16.52 -4.07 8.77
C VAL A 122 -17.28 -2.75 8.90
N GLY A 123 -16.98 -1.99 9.97
CA GLY A 123 -17.56 -0.66 10.19
C GLY A 123 -17.14 0.38 9.15
N TRP A 124 -17.90 1.48 9.06
CA TRP A 124 -17.69 2.58 8.10
C TRP A 124 -16.25 3.10 8.06
N LYS A 125 -15.65 3.32 9.23
CA LYS A 125 -14.27 3.80 9.35
C LYS A 125 -13.26 2.92 8.63
N ALA A 126 -13.40 1.59 8.75
CA ALA A 126 -12.52 0.64 8.07
C ALA A 126 -12.75 0.66 6.54
N LYS A 127 -14.02 0.74 6.09
CA LYS A 127 -14.35 0.87 4.66
C LYS A 127 -13.70 2.11 4.03
N VAL A 128 -13.85 3.27 4.68
CA VAL A 128 -13.26 4.53 4.21
C VAL A 128 -11.74 4.45 4.22
N SER A 129 -11.13 3.95 5.30
CA SER A 129 -9.67 3.84 5.36
C SER A 129 -9.10 2.96 4.24
N PHE A 130 -9.81 1.88 3.88
CA PHE A 130 -9.41 0.98 2.80
C PHE A 130 -9.54 1.63 1.44
N ALA A 131 -10.67 2.30 1.16
CA ALA A 131 -10.85 3.05 -0.08
C ALA A 131 -9.82 4.18 -0.24
N VAL A 132 -9.53 4.93 0.84
CA VAL A 132 -8.51 5.99 0.81
C VAL A 132 -7.12 5.40 0.55
N ALA A 133 -6.78 4.27 1.17
CA ALA A 133 -5.48 3.65 1.00
C ALA A 133 -5.27 3.09 -0.41
N THR A 134 -6.27 2.44 -1.00
CA THR A 134 -6.17 1.90 -2.36
C THR A 134 -6.16 3.00 -3.41
N CYS A 135 -6.94 4.08 -3.23
CA CYS A 135 -6.86 5.27 -4.08
C CYS A 135 -5.51 5.99 -3.96
N GLY A 136 -4.97 6.12 -2.74
CA GLY A 136 -3.63 6.68 -2.52
C GLY A 136 -2.53 5.84 -3.18
N LEU A 137 -2.66 4.52 -3.13
CA LEU A 137 -1.75 3.61 -3.84
C LEU A 137 -1.90 3.75 -5.37
N LEU A 138 -3.12 3.85 -5.90
CA LEU A 138 -3.36 4.11 -7.32
C LEU A 138 -2.72 5.43 -7.77
N ALA A 139 -2.89 6.51 -6.99
CA ALA A 139 -2.29 7.81 -7.27
C ALA A 139 -0.77 7.76 -7.27
N ALA A 140 -0.16 7.05 -6.31
CA ALA A 140 1.30 6.80 -6.31
C ALA A 140 1.75 5.94 -7.51
N SER A 141 0.83 5.20 -8.12
CA SER A 141 1.05 4.35 -9.29
C SER A 141 0.84 5.08 -10.62
N ALA A 142 0.40 6.35 -10.62
CA ALA A 142 -0.04 7.11 -11.80
C ALA A 142 1.06 7.42 -12.85
N GLY A 143 2.22 6.77 -12.76
CA GLY A 143 3.14 6.64 -13.88
C GLY A 143 2.52 5.83 -15.03
N PRO A 144 3.18 5.78 -16.19
CA PRO A 144 2.67 5.03 -17.33
C PRO A 144 2.56 3.53 -16.98
N ILE A 145 1.36 3.04 -16.64
CA ILE A 145 1.11 1.61 -16.45
C ILE A 145 1.53 0.90 -17.75
N PRO A 146 2.40 -0.13 -17.70
CA PRO A 146 2.80 -0.84 -18.91
C PRO A 146 1.58 -1.38 -19.63
N VAL A 147 1.40 -0.97 -20.89
CA VAL A 147 0.42 -1.63 -21.77
C VAL A 147 0.95 -3.02 -22.03
N ILE A 148 0.14 -4.05 -21.82
CA ILE A 148 0.49 -5.44 -22.10
C ILE A 148 0.53 -5.68 -23.62
N ASN A 149 1.43 -4.99 -24.32
CA ASN A 149 1.62 -5.05 -25.77
C ASN A 149 2.94 -5.75 -26.17
N SER A 150 3.75 -6.15 -25.20
CA SER A 150 5.04 -6.81 -25.43
C SER A 150 5.39 -7.79 -24.30
N ARG A 151 6.32 -8.72 -24.57
CA ARG A 151 6.85 -9.63 -23.53
C ARG A 151 7.45 -8.87 -22.34
N ARG A 152 8.18 -7.78 -22.61
CA ARG A 152 8.81 -6.94 -21.58
C ARG A 152 7.76 -6.22 -20.72
N ALA A 153 6.70 -5.68 -21.33
CA ALA A 153 5.62 -5.04 -20.60
C ALA A 153 4.82 -6.02 -19.73
N ARG A 154 4.62 -7.26 -20.19
CA ARG A 154 4.06 -8.35 -19.37
C ARG A 154 4.93 -8.68 -18.16
N ALA A 155 6.24 -8.80 -18.37
CA ALA A 155 7.18 -9.05 -17.28
C ALA A 155 7.15 -7.92 -16.24
N LEU A 156 7.08 -6.65 -16.68
CA LEU A 156 6.93 -5.52 -15.77
C LEU A 156 5.60 -5.58 -15.00
N PHE A 157 4.49 -5.86 -15.68
CA PHE A 157 3.18 -5.99 -15.03
C PHE A 157 3.16 -7.08 -13.95
N LEU A 158 3.76 -8.24 -14.24
CA LEU A 158 3.90 -9.33 -13.29
C LEU A 158 4.81 -8.95 -12.12
N GLY A 159 5.94 -8.29 -12.39
CA GLY A 159 6.86 -7.82 -11.35
C GLY A 159 6.21 -6.79 -10.41
N VAL A 160 5.47 -5.82 -10.96
CA VAL A 160 4.73 -4.84 -10.18
C VAL A 160 3.61 -5.48 -9.36
N SER A 161 2.88 -6.43 -9.95
CA SER A 161 1.84 -7.19 -9.25
C SER A 161 2.42 -7.99 -8.09
N ALA A 162 3.57 -8.65 -8.29
CA ALA A 162 4.28 -9.37 -7.24
C ALA A 162 4.76 -8.42 -6.12
N LEU A 163 5.18 -7.20 -6.47
CA LEU A 163 5.57 -6.19 -5.49
C LEU A 163 4.39 -5.70 -4.66
N TRP A 164 3.24 -5.40 -5.28
CA TRP A 164 2.03 -5.00 -4.56
C TRP A 164 1.53 -6.11 -3.63
N PHE A 165 1.45 -7.34 -4.13
CA PHE A 165 1.05 -8.49 -3.33
C PHE A 165 2.04 -8.75 -2.19
N GLY A 166 3.34 -8.81 -2.50
CA GLY A 166 4.41 -9.08 -1.54
C GLY A 166 4.52 -8.02 -0.45
N ALA A 167 4.46 -6.73 -0.81
CA ALA A 167 4.45 -5.64 0.16
C ALA A 167 3.18 -5.70 1.04
N GLY A 168 2.01 -5.91 0.44
CA GLY A 168 0.77 -6.04 1.21
C GLY A 168 0.78 -7.25 2.16
N ALA A 169 1.41 -8.37 1.77
CA ALA A 169 1.58 -9.55 2.61
C ALA A 169 2.66 -9.37 3.69
N LEU A 170 3.69 -8.54 3.46
CA LEU A 170 4.77 -8.26 4.41
C LEU A 170 4.35 -7.24 5.48
N LEU A 171 3.46 -6.31 5.13
CA LEU A 171 2.99 -5.23 6.00
C LEU A 171 2.55 -5.70 7.41
N PRO A 172 1.75 -6.76 7.59
CA PRO A 172 1.37 -7.26 8.91
C PRO A 172 2.56 -7.63 9.80
N PHE A 173 3.62 -8.19 9.22
CA PHE A 173 4.84 -8.55 9.94
C PHE A 173 5.57 -7.29 10.41
N CYS A 174 5.71 -6.29 9.53
CA CYS A 174 6.28 -4.99 9.87
C CYS A 174 5.49 -4.29 10.98
N VAL A 175 4.15 -4.32 10.94
CA VAL A 175 3.29 -3.73 11.98
C VAL A 175 3.52 -4.41 13.34
N ARG A 176 3.59 -5.75 13.36
CA ARG A 176 3.87 -6.51 14.59
C ARG A 176 5.27 -6.22 15.14
N PHE A 177 6.27 -6.15 14.26
CA PHE A 177 7.65 -5.85 14.61
C PHE A 177 7.77 -4.46 15.25
N VAL A 178 7.28 -3.41 14.57
CA VAL A 178 7.30 -2.03 15.08
C VAL A 178 6.53 -1.91 16.39
N GLY A 179 5.37 -2.58 16.49
CA GLY A 179 4.59 -2.60 17.73
C GLY A 179 5.33 -3.20 18.92
N ARG A 180 6.08 -4.31 18.71
CA ARG A 180 6.91 -4.93 19.76
C ARG A 180 8.04 -4.02 20.20
N PHE A 181 8.78 -3.42 19.26
CA PHE A 181 9.88 -2.51 19.58
C PHE A 181 9.39 -1.31 20.42
N ALA A 182 8.29 -0.68 20.04
CA ALA A 182 7.70 0.42 20.79
C ALA A 182 7.25 0.03 22.22
N SER A 183 6.83 -1.22 22.42
CA SER A 183 6.44 -1.71 23.75
C SER A 183 7.64 -2.03 24.64
N VAL A 184 8.76 -2.45 24.07
CA VAL A 184 10.01 -2.72 24.80
C VAL A 184 10.65 -1.41 25.27
N SER A 185 10.69 -0.38 24.42
CA SER A 185 11.25 0.94 24.79
C SER A 185 10.48 1.62 25.93
N HIS A 186 9.18 1.36 26.06
CA HIS A 186 8.37 1.89 27.16
C HIS A 186 8.61 1.14 28.48
N ARG A 187 9.04 -0.13 28.44
CA ARG A 187 9.38 -0.91 29.64
C ARG A 187 10.82 -0.70 30.11
N SER A 188 11.72 -0.30 29.21
CA SER A 188 13.12 0.04 29.54
C SER A 188 13.30 1.49 29.97
N GLY A 189 12.23 2.25 30.17
CA GLY A 189 12.27 3.55 30.83
C GLY A 189 12.79 3.35 32.25
N VAL A 190 14.09 3.54 32.43
CA VAL A 190 14.79 3.60 33.71
C VAL A 190 13.98 4.50 34.64
N GLU A 191 13.37 3.93 35.67
CA GLU A 191 12.91 4.69 36.82
C GLU A 191 14.15 5.38 37.39
N VAL A 192 14.31 6.68 37.10
CA VAL A 192 15.27 7.51 37.82
C VAL A 192 14.74 7.55 39.25
N PRO A 193 15.43 6.96 40.25
CA PRO A 193 14.97 6.99 41.63
C PRO A 193 14.94 8.46 42.07
N THR A 194 13.74 9.02 42.19
CA THR A 194 13.55 10.40 42.67
C THR A 194 13.72 10.52 44.18
N SER A 195 13.96 9.42 44.89
CA SER A 195 14.25 9.42 46.32
C SER A 195 15.74 9.72 46.56
N VAL A 196 16.08 11.00 46.67
CA VAL A 196 17.31 11.43 47.34
C VAL A 196 17.10 11.17 48.84
N PRO A 197 17.89 10.30 49.50
CA PRO A 197 17.78 10.09 50.94
C PRO A 197 18.14 11.38 51.69
N PRO A 198 17.48 11.66 52.84
CA PRO A 198 17.82 12.82 53.65
C PRO A 198 19.29 12.73 54.11
N VAL A 199 20.03 13.82 53.90
CA VAL A 199 21.41 13.97 54.37
C VAL A 199 21.38 14.12 55.91
N PRO A 200 22.23 13.38 56.65
CA PRO A 200 22.29 13.43 58.12
C PRO A 200 22.79 14.77 58.66
#